data_AF-A0A5C5SFH8-F1
#
_entry.id   AF-A0A5C5SFH8-F1
#
_cell.length_a   1.000
_cell.length_b   1.000
_cell.length_c   1.000
_cell.angle_alpha   90.00
_cell.angle_beta   90.00
_cell.angle_gamma   90.00
#
_symmetry.space_group_name_H-M   'P 1'
#
loop_
_entity.id
_entity.type
_entity.pdbx_description
1 polymer ?
#
loop_
_entity_poly.entity_id
_entity_poly.type
_entity_poly.pdbx_seq_one_letter_code
_entity_poly.pdbx_strand_id
1 'polypeptide(L)'
;MEIYDGRLFIDVSTLVEHSEEEEMKNKAHENFTSELFNELRILLGNKGYMTGVIGVNLEHVDSPKEHDIKLIESQVTEAKRQINSVYNKANDFECEIE
;
A
#
# COMPACT_ATOMS: atom_id res chain seq x y z
N MET A 1 -16.15 -27.38 10.32
CA MET A 1 -15.26 -26.33 9.73
C MET A 1 -15.52 -25.10 10.56
N GLU A 2 -14.48 -24.49 11.09
CA GLU A 2 -14.61 -23.30 11.92
C GLU A 2 -14.14 -22.08 11.12
N ILE A 3 -14.84 -20.96 11.27
CA ILE A 3 -14.50 -19.70 10.60
C ILE A 3 -13.88 -18.78 11.65
N TYR A 4 -12.73 -18.20 11.31
CA TYR A 4 -12.08 -17.16 12.08
C TYR A 4 -12.23 -15.84 11.33
N ASP A 5 -12.85 -14.85 11.97
CA ASP A 5 -13.08 -13.52 11.40
C ASP A 5 -12.33 -12.46 12.22
N GLY A 6 -11.85 -11.43 11.53
CA GLY A 6 -11.00 -10.40 12.13
C GLY A 6 -10.65 -9.29 11.16
N ARG A 7 -9.77 -8.38 11.59
CA ARG A 7 -9.40 -7.21 10.79
C ARG A 7 -7.88 -7.02 10.77
N LEU A 8 -7.34 -6.85 9.57
CA LEU A 8 -5.97 -6.41 9.34
C LEU A 8 -5.96 -4.87 9.23
N PHE A 9 -5.04 -4.23 9.96
CA PHE A 9 -4.76 -2.80 9.85
C PHE A 9 -3.31 -2.60 9.46
N ILE A 10 -3.07 -1.66 8.55
CA ILE A 10 -1.74 -1.27 8.09
C ILE A 10 -1.68 0.25 8.17
N ASP A 11 -0.80 0.76 9.04
CA ASP A 11 -0.56 2.20 9.13
C ASP A 11 0.27 2.64 7.91
N VAL A 12 -0.22 3.68 7.23
CA VAL A 12 0.42 4.26 6.04
C VAL A 12 0.61 5.76 6.21
N SER A 13 1.65 6.31 5.59
CA SER A 13 1.92 7.74 5.59
C SER A 13 2.47 8.17 4.23
N THR A 14 2.10 9.37 3.80
CA THR A 14 2.56 9.96 2.55
C THR A 14 2.82 11.45 2.73
N LEU A 15 3.64 12.00 1.86
CA LEU A 15 3.93 13.43 1.80
C LEU A 15 3.23 14.01 0.59
N VAL A 16 2.54 15.13 0.78
CA VAL A 16 1.89 15.91 -0.28
C VAL A 16 2.40 17.34 -0.22
N GLU A 17 2.58 17.95 -1.39
CA GLU A 17 2.92 19.37 -1.48
C GLU A 17 1.78 20.22 -0.92
N HIS A 18 2.13 21.32 -0.25
CA HIS A 18 1.16 22.20 0.38
C HIS A 18 0.27 22.89 -0.67
N SER A 19 -1.04 22.69 -0.57
CA SER A 19 -2.07 23.25 -1.45
C SER A 19 -3.39 23.43 -0.70
N GLU A 20 -4.50 23.67 -1.40
CA GLU A 20 -5.84 23.66 -0.78
C GLU A 20 -6.13 22.29 -0.16
N GLU A 21 -6.87 22.27 0.96
CA GLU A 21 -7.10 21.06 1.76
C GLU A 21 -7.70 19.91 0.95
N GLU A 22 -8.70 20.19 0.11
CA GLU A 22 -9.34 19.19 -0.74
C GLU A 22 -8.35 18.62 -1.77
N GLU A 23 -7.49 19.46 -2.34
CA GLU A 23 -6.45 19.04 -3.27
C GLU A 23 -5.38 18.19 -2.58
N MET A 24 -4.93 18.58 -1.38
CA MET A 24 -3.99 17.79 -0.57
C MET A 24 -4.59 16.43 -0.22
N LYS A 25 -5.86 16.39 0.16
CA LYS A 25 -6.58 15.15 0.45
C LYS A 25 -6.69 14.25 -0.77
N ASN A 26 -7.01 14.81 -1.93
CA ASN A 26 -7.07 14.04 -3.18
C ASN A 26 -5.70 13.47 -3.57
N LYS A 27 -4.64 14.28 -3.50
CA LYS A 27 -3.25 13.82 -3.74
C LYS A 27 -2.82 12.75 -2.77
N ALA A 28 -3.19 12.86 -1.49
CA ALA A 28 -2.86 11.84 -0.49
C ALA A 28 -3.45 10.47 -0.85
N HIS A 29 -4.60 10.44 -1.52
CA HIS A 29 -5.29 9.21 -1.90
C HIS A 29 -5.02 8.74 -3.34
N GLU A 30 -4.33 9.53 -4.17
CA GLU A 30 -4.25 9.30 -5.63
C GLU A 30 -3.62 7.94 -6.00
N ASN A 31 -2.68 7.45 -5.17
CA ASN A 31 -1.96 6.21 -5.40
C ASN A 31 -2.68 4.97 -4.86
N PHE A 32 -3.84 5.14 -4.20
CA PHE A 32 -4.71 4.03 -3.80
C PHE A 32 -5.65 3.63 -4.94
N THR A 33 -5.06 3.03 -5.97
CA THR A 33 -5.78 2.62 -7.17
C THR A 33 -6.53 1.29 -6.97
N SER A 34 -7.50 1.03 -7.83
CA SER A 34 -8.18 -0.27 -7.90
C SER A 34 -7.21 -1.43 -8.16
N GLU A 35 -6.12 -1.17 -8.90
CA GLU A 35 -5.06 -2.14 -9.19
C GLU A 35 -4.31 -2.54 -7.91
N LEU A 36 -3.86 -1.55 -7.12
CA LEU A 36 -3.22 -1.82 -5.84
C LEU A 36 -4.14 -2.61 -4.89
N PHE A 37 -5.41 -2.25 -4.80
CA PHE A 37 -6.36 -3.01 -3.97
C PHE A 37 -6.58 -4.43 -4.50
N ASN A 38 -6.53 -4.65 -5.81
CA ASN A 38 -6.63 -5.98 -6.38
C ASN A 38 -5.39 -6.82 -6.05
N GLU A 39 -4.18 -6.26 -6.16
CA GLU A 39 -2.94 -6.92 -5.76
C GLU A 39 -2.98 -7.34 -4.28
N LEU A 40 -3.41 -6.45 -3.38
CA LEU A 40 -3.55 -6.77 -1.96
C LEU A 40 -4.56 -7.90 -1.71
N ARG A 41 -5.70 -7.93 -2.42
CA ARG A 41 -6.66 -9.04 -2.32
C ARG A 41 -6.06 -10.36 -2.75
N ILE A 42 -5.31 -10.37 -3.85
CA ILE A 42 -4.66 -11.58 -4.37
C ILE A 42 -3.60 -12.07 -3.38
N LEU A 43 -2.79 -11.18 -2.82
CA LEU A 43 -1.76 -11.53 -1.83
C LEU A 43 -2.37 -12.14 -0.57
N LEU A 44 -3.45 -11.56 -0.04
CA LEU A 44 -4.18 -12.11 1.11
C LEU A 44 -4.83 -13.46 0.77
N GLY A 45 -5.48 -13.54 -0.39
CA GLY A 45 -6.13 -14.75 -0.90
C GLY A 45 -5.16 -15.91 -1.05
N ASN A 46 -3.95 -15.66 -1.57
CA ASN A 46 -2.88 -16.67 -1.68
C ASN A 46 -2.47 -17.26 -0.33
N LYS A 47 -2.68 -16.54 0.78
CA LYS A 47 -2.40 -16.99 2.14
C LYS A 47 -3.64 -17.56 2.86
N GLY A 48 -4.75 -17.73 2.16
CA GLY A 48 -5.99 -18.27 2.71
C GLY A 48 -6.87 -17.24 3.43
N TYR A 49 -6.57 -15.94 3.30
CA TYR A 49 -7.41 -14.88 3.85
C TYR A 49 -8.32 -14.31 2.77
N MET A 50 -9.61 -14.19 3.07
CA MET A 50 -10.59 -13.58 2.19
C MET A 50 -10.99 -12.21 2.75
N THR A 51 -11.05 -11.18 1.89
CA THR A 51 -11.59 -9.87 2.26
C THR A 51 -12.60 -9.38 1.22
N GLY A 52 -13.77 -8.97 1.68
CA GLY A 52 -14.80 -8.34 0.84
C GLY A 52 -14.59 -6.83 0.66
N VAL A 53 -13.82 -6.19 1.54
CA VAL A 53 -13.64 -4.74 1.58
C VAL A 53 -12.19 -4.40 1.89
N ILE A 54 -11.58 -3.58 1.04
CA ILE A 54 -10.32 -2.88 1.32
C ILE A 54 -10.61 -1.40 1.13
N GLY A 55 -10.19 -0.59 2.09
CA GLY A 55 -10.34 0.86 2.04
C GLY A 55 -9.19 1.51 2.79
N VAL A 56 -8.99 2.79 2.50
CA VAL A 56 -7.99 3.63 3.14
C VAL A 56 -8.64 4.95 3.51
N ASN A 57 -8.20 5.54 4.62
CA ASN A 57 -8.56 6.89 5.00
C ASN A 57 -7.29 7.58 5.49
N LEU A 58 -6.77 8.53 4.71
CA LEU A 58 -5.65 9.37 5.11
C LEU A 58 -6.18 10.71 5.58
N GLU A 59 -5.73 11.13 6.75
CA GLU A 59 -6.08 12.40 7.38
C GLU A 59 -4.86 13.31 7.43
N HIS A 60 -5.11 14.62 7.32
CA HIS A 60 -4.05 15.61 7.47
C HIS A 60 -3.55 15.62 8.91
N VAL A 61 -2.23 15.61 9.08
CA VAL A 61 -1.57 15.77 10.38
C VAL A 61 -0.88 17.12 10.40
N ASP A 62 -1.28 17.98 11.33
CA ASP A 62 -0.69 19.31 11.47
C ASP A 62 0.79 19.21 11.86
N SER A 63 1.63 19.99 11.16
CA SER A 63 3.06 20.21 11.47
C SER A 63 3.90 18.92 11.56
N PRO A 64 4.19 18.24 10.43
CA PRO A 64 5.09 17.10 10.42
C PRO A 64 6.47 17.49 10.94
N LYS A 65 7.08 16.66 11.79
CA LYS A 65 8.46 16.90 12.23
C LYS A 65 9.39 16.64 11.05
N GLU A 66 10.44 17.43 10.93
CA GLU A 66 11.43 17.29 9.84
C GLU A 66 12.02 15.87 9.75
N HIS A 67 12.15 15.17 10.89
CA HIS A 67 12.61 13.79 10.92
C HIS A 67 11.64 12.81 10.26
N ASP A 68 10.32 13.02 10.38
CA ASP A 68 9.29 12.16 9.81
C ASP A 68 9.28 12.32 8.29
N ILE A 69 9.40 13.56 7.81
CA ILE A 69 9.51 13.88 6.38
C ILE A 69 10.69 13.13 5.77
N LYS A 70 11.88 13.29 6.34
CA LYS A 70 13.11 12.62 5.86
C LYS A 70 13.00 11.11 5.88
N LEU A 71 12.37 10.55 6.92
CA LEU A 71 12.15 9.12 7.03
C LEU A 71 11.23 8.60 5.92
N ILE A 72 10.09 9.25 5.69
CA ILE A 72 9.13 8.87 4.65
C ILE A 72 9.78 8.97 3.27
N GLU A 73 10.47 10.07 2.95
CA GLU A 73 11.18 10.24 1.67
C GLU A 73 12.22 9.14 1.43
N SER A 74 13.00 8.81 2.46
CA SER A 74 14.01 7.75 2.39
C SER A 74 13.37 6.38 2.12
N GLN A 75 12.32 6.04 2.87
CA GLN A 75 11.61 4.76 2.73
C GLN A 75 10.91 4.63 1.38
N VAL A 76 10.26 5.70 0.90
CA VAL A 76 9.62 5.71 -0.43
C VAL A 76 10.67 5.54 -1.53
N THR A 77 11.81 6.22 -1.41
CA THR A 77 12.92 6.10 -2.37
C THR A 77 13.49 4.68 -2.39
N GLU A 78 13.69 4.07 -1.23
CA GLU A 78 14.15 2.69 -1.12
C GLU A 78 13.13 1.70 -1.70
N ALA A 79 11.85 1.85 -1.36
CA ALA A 79 10.78 1.01 -1.87
C ALA A 79 10.70 1.07 -3.41
N LYS A 80 10.79 2.26 -4.01
CA LYS A 80 10.84 2.44 -5.47
C LYS A 80 12.02 1.73 -6.13
N ARG A 81 13.17 1.62 -5.43
CA ARG A 81 14.33 0.86 -5.94
C ARG A 81 14.12 -0.66 -5.85
N GLN A 82 13.40 -1.11 -4.82
CA GLN A 82 13.20 -2.52 -4.53
C GLN A 82 11.97 -3.13 -5.23
N ILE A 83 11.03 -2.31 -5.70
CA ILE A 83 9.75 -2.80 -6.23
C ILE A 83 9.90 -3.80 -7.37
N ASN A 84 10.91 -3.61 -8.24
CA ASN A 84 11.20 -4.55 -9.32
C ASN A 84 11.59 -5.94 -8.80
N SER A 85 12.26 -6.03 -7.64
CA SER A 85 12.57 -7.33 -7.02
C SER A 85 11.33 -8.06 -6.49
N VAL A 86 10.25 -7.32 -6.19
CA VAL A 86 8.98 -7.88 -5.75
C VAL A 86 8.21 -8.38 -6.97
N TYR A 87 8.04 -7.54 -8.00
CA TYR A 87 7.31 -7.92 -9.21
C TYR A 87 8.03 -8.99 -10.04
N ASN A 88 9.37 -8.97 -10.09
CA ASN A 88 10.10 -10.00 -10.85
C ASN A 88 10.07 -11.37 -10.16
N LYS A 89 10.05 -11.45 -8.82
CA LYS A 89 9.88 -12.72 -8.10
C LYS A 89 8.52 -13.38 -8.36
N ALA A 90 7.50 -12.61 -8.71
CA ALA A 90 6.20 -13.14 -9.09
C ALA A 90 6.17 -13.70 -10.53
N ASN A 91 7.17 -13.35 -11.37
CA ASN A 91 7.32 -13.84 -12.75
C ASN A 91 8.23 -15.06 -12.89
N ASP A 92 8.91 -15.52 -11.83
CA ASP A 92 9.68 -16.78 -11.82
C ASP A 92 8.75 -18.00 -11.68
N PHE A 93 7.63 -18.02 -12.40
CA PHE A 93 6.84 -19.24 -12.61
C PHE A 93 7.42 -19.94 -13.84
N GLU A 94 8.54 -20.66 -13.65
CA GLU A 94 8.93 -21.70 -14.61
C GLU A 94 7.81 -22.75 -14.61
N CYS A 95 6.97 -22.67 -15.63
CA CYS A 95 5.99 -23.69 -15.94
C CYS A 95 6.75 -24.92 -16.44
N GLU A 96 7.13 -25.83 -15.54
CA GLU A 96 7.43 -27.20 -15.94
C GLU A 96 6.11 -27.87 -16.34
N ILE A 97 5.83 -27.82 -17.64
CA ILE A 97 4.79 -28.63 -18.27
C ILE A 97 5.39 -30.03 -18.43
N GLU A 98 4.97 -30.99 -17.61
CA GLU A 98 5.13 -32.43 -17.87
C GLU A 98 4.03 -32.95 -18.82
#